data_AF-R5DKS5-F1
#
_entry.id   AF-R5DKS5-F1
#
_cell.length_a   1.000
_cell.length_b   1.000
_cell.length_c   1.000
_cell.angle_alpha   90.00
_cell.angle_beta   90.00
_cell.angle_gamma   90.00
#
_symmetry.space_group_name_H-M   'P 1'
#
loop_
_entity.id
_entity.type
_entity.pdbx_description
1 polymer ?
#
loop_
_entity_poly.entity_id
_entity_poly.type
_entity_poly.pdbx_seq_one_letter_code
_entity_poly.pdbx_strand_id
1 'polypeptide(L)'
;MKNSDAEALLLSNASLEDLIKMKIEKEFMNDLKKSKEKPIPKTYTNIKDLPKDKIFSKYSIYKFFNRKTGCETFINGIQADALIGLQTNVRSKMLKGELNAFTTDDAYIKFEKAEY
;
A
#
# COMPACT_ATOMS: atom_id res chain seq x y z
N MET A 1 -19.07 -32.85 9.64
CA MET A 1 -20.23 -31.98 9.94
C MET A 1 -20.64 -31.23 8.68
N LYS A 2 -21.47 -31.85 7.83
CA LYS A 2 -22.05 -31.29 6.60
C LYS A 2 -23.40 -31.99 6.38
N ASN A 3 -24.51 -31.36 6.78
CA ASN A 3 -25.89 -31.60 6.25
C ASN A 3 -26.97 -30.84 7.04
N SER A 4 -26.72 -30.54 8.32
CA SER A 4 -27.74 -30.01 9.24
C SER A 4 -28.35 -28.67 8.79
N ASP A 5 -27.55 -27.78 8.19
CA ASP A 5 -28.02 -26.44 7.82
C ASP A 5 -28.87 -26.42 6.54
N ALA A 6 -28.68 -27.40 5.64
CA ALA A 6 -29.42 -27.49 4.39
C ALA A 6 -30.80 -28.12 4.60
N GLU A 7 -30.88 -29.14 5.45
CA GLU A 7 -32.14 -29.82 5.80
C GLU A 7 -33.06 -28.90 6.63
N ALA A 8 -32.50 -28.10 7.56
CA ALA A 8 -33.26 -27.14 8.35
C ALA A 8 -33.88 -25.99 7.51
N LEU A 9 -33.23 -25.63 6.40
CA LEU A 9 -33.64 -24.54 5.52
C LEU A 9 -34.74 -24.97 4.53
N LEU A 10 -34.83 -26.27 4.23
CA LEU A 10 -35.94 -26.89 3.50
C LEU A 10 -37.13 -27.22 4.42
N LEU A 11 -36.87 -27.46 5.72
CA LEU A 11 -37.91 -27.69 6.74
C LEU A 11 -38.60 -26.41 7.22
N SER A 12 -37.96 -25.24 7.07
CA SER A 12 -38.67 -23.98 7.29
C SER A 12 -39.66 -23.80 6.15
N ASN A 13 -40.95 -23.69 6.49
CA ASN A 13 -42.07 -23.38 5.60
C ASN A 13 -41.98 -21.94 5.02
N ALA A 14 -40.76 -21.49 4.77
CA ALA A 14 -40.40 -20.22 4.18
C ALA A 14 -40.85 -20.25 2.72
N SER A 15 -41.58 -19.23 2.30
CA SER A 15 -42.01 -19.14 0.92
C SER A 15 -40.78 -19.10 0.00
N LEU A 16 -40.92 -19.51 -1.26
CA LEU A 16 -39.84 -19.40 -2.24
C LEU A 16 -39.24 -17.98 -2.29
N GLU A 17 -40.07 -16.96 -2.01
CA GLU A 17 -39.67 -15.55 -1.90
C GLU A 17 -38.76 -15.26 -0.70
N ASP A 18 -38.98 -15.89 0.45
CA ASP A 18 -38.13 -15.74 1.63
C ASP A 18 -36.74 -16.36 1.40
N LEU A 19 -36.68 -17.50 0.72
CA LEU A 19 -35.41 -18.14 0.31
C LEU A 19 -34.64 -17.28 -0.68
N ILE A 20 -35.34 -16.65 -1.64
CA ILE A 20 -34.75 -15.70 -2.59
C ILE A 20 -34.22 -14.47 -1.84
N LYS A 21 -34.99 -13.91 -0.91
CA LYS A 21 -34.60 -12.75 -0.11
C LYS A 21 -33.36 -13.05 0.74
N MET A 22 -33.30 -14.20 1.40
CA MET A 22 -32.12 -14.62 2.16
C MET A 22 -30.88 -14.80 1.28
N LYS A 23 -31.03 -15.27 0.04
CA LYS A 23 -29.94 -15.39 -0.92
C LYS A 23 -29.43 -14.01 -1.36
N ILE A 24 -30.34 -13.09 -1.68
CA ILE A 24 -30.03 -11.71 -2.05
C ILE A 24 -29.33 -10.98 -0.89
N GLU A 25 -29.83 -11.13 0.34
CA GLU A 25 -29.21 -10.52 1.53
C GLU A 25 -27.80 -11.09 1.77
N LYS A 26 -27.60 -12.40 1.58
CA LYS A 26 -26.26 -13.01 1.65
C LYS A 26 -25.32 -12.48 0.57
N GLU A 27 -25.78 -12.35 -0.68
CA GLU A 27 -25.00 -11.80 -1.78
C GLU A 27 -24.66 -10.32 -1.53
N PHE A 28 -25.64 -9.52 -1.10
CA PHE A 28 -25.45 -8.11 -0.75
C PHE A 28 -24.47 -7.90 0.40
N MET A 29 -24.56 -8.71 1.46
CA MET A 29 -23.62 -8.67 2.59
C MET A 29 -22.22 -9.14 2.19
N ASN A 30 -22.12 -10.05 1.22
CA ASN A 30 -20.84 -10.50 0.68
C ASN A 30 -20.18 -9.41 -0.16
N ASP A 31 -20.96 -8.70 -0.98
CA ASP A 31 -20.45 -7.59 -1.79
C ASP A 31 -20.09 -6.37 -0.93
N LEU A 32 -20.85 -6.09 0.14
CA LEU A 32 -20.47 -5.11 1.17
C LEU A 32 -19.18 -5.47 1.91
N LYS A 33 -18.87 -6.77 2.07
CA LYS A 33 -17.60 -7.21 2.66
C LYS A 33 -16.45 -7.05 1.67
N LYS A 34 -16.62 -7.45 0.42
CA LYS A 34 -15.63 -7.22 -0.64
C LYS A 34 -15.33 -5.74 -0.87
N SER A 35 -16.34 -4.86 -0.73
CA SER A 35 -16.13 -3.41 -0.84
C SER A 35 -15.39 -2.81 0.37
N LYS A 36 -15.41 -3.49 1.52
CA LYS A 36 -14.72 -3.08 2.76
C LYS A 36 -13.34 -3.72 2.91
N GLU A 37 -13.03 -4.75 2.13
CA GLU A 37 -11.67 -5.29 2.02
C GLU A 37 -10.78 -4.22 1.37
N LYS A 38 -10.08 -3.48 2.24
CA LYS A 38 -9.06 -2.52 1.81
C LYS A 38 -8.08 -3.28 0.90
N PRO A 39 -7.76 -2.75 -0.30
CA PRO A 39 -6.78 -3.39 -1.16
C PRO A 39 -5.51 -3.61 -0.34
N ILE A 40 -4.99 -4.83 -0.36
CA ILE A 40 -3.77 -5.20 0.34
C ILE A 40 -2.69 -4.26 -0.20
N PRO A 41 -2.10 -3.38 0.64
CA PRO A 41 -1.11 -2.44 0.18
C PRO A 41 0.08 -3.25 -0.35
N LYS A 42 0.35 -3.15 -1.64
CA LYS A 42 1.53 -3.74 -2.25
C LYS A 42 2.72 -2.97 -1.70
N THR A 43 3.57 -3.69 -0.99
CA THR A 43 4.83 -3.17 -0.50
C THR A 43 5.88 -3.36 -1.58
N TYR A 44 6.52 -2.26 -1.97
CA TYR A 44 7.59 -2.26 -2.95
C TYR A 44 8.89 -1.89 -2.23
N THR A 45 9.82 -2.83 -2.21
CA THR A 45 11.17 -2.65 -1.63
C THR A 45 12.18 -2.14 -2.64
N ASN A 46 11.92 -2.32 -3.94
CA ASN A 46 12.79 -1.85 -5.01
C ASN A 46 12.23 -0.62 -5.70
N ILE A 47 13.05 0.43 -5.81
CA ILE A 47 12.70 1.67 -6.51
C ILE A 47 12.39 1.46 -8.01
N LYS A 48 12.92 0.40 -8.62
CA LYS A 48 12.72 0.06 -10.04
C LYS A 48 11.30 -0.44 -10.35
N ASP A 49 10.67 -1.06 -9.36
CA ASP A 49 9.33 -1.62 -9.50
C ASP A 49 8.24 -0.55 -9.27
N LEU A 50 8.64 0.65 -8.83
CA LEU A 50 7.75 1.78 -8.68
C LEU A 50 7.62 2.58 -9.98
N PRO A 51 6.39 3.00 -10.35
CA PRO A 51 6.24 4.03 -11.36
C PRO A 51 6.85 5.34 -10.88
N LYS A 52 7.40 6.11 -11.83
CA LYS A 52 8.22 7.30 -11.57
C LYS A 52 7.51 8.34 -10.70
N ASP A 53 6.22 8.56 -10.95
CA ASP A 53 5.39 9.50 -10.20
C ASP A 53 5.17 9.09 -8.74
N LYS A 54 5.40 7.83 -8.39
CA LYS A 54 5.23 7.30 -7.03
C LYS A 54 6.53 7.25 -6.23
N ILE A 55 7.69 7.48 -6.84
CA ILE A 55 8.99 7.40 -6.16
C ILE A 55 9.10 8.47 -5.05
N PHE A 56 8.69 9.71 -5.32
CA PHE A 56 8.75 10.84 -4.39
C PHE A 56 7.40 11.21 -3.77
N SER A 57 6.50 10.25 -3.63
CA SER A 57 5.17 10.50 -3.06
C SER A 57 5.15 10.31 -1.53
N LYS A 58 4.06 10.75 -0.89
CA LYS A 58 3.85 10.66 0.57
C LYS A 58 3.93 9.23 1.11
N TYR A 59 3.61 8.25 0.26
CA TYR A 59 3.58 6.82 0.61
C TYR A 59 4.94 6.12 0.47
N SER A 60 5.95 6.82 -0.05
CA SER A 60 7.32 6.31 -0.14
C SER A 60 8.11 6.71 1.10
N ILE A 61 8.81 5.75 1.68
CA ILE A 61 9.58 5.88 2.92
C ILE A 61 11.07 5.76 2.59
N TYR A 62 11.80 6.77 3.03
CA TYR A 62 13.24 6.87 2.92
C TYR A 62 13.85 6.88 4.31
N LYS A 63 14.94 6.15 4.48
CA LYS A 63 15.80 6.25 5.66
C LYS A 63 16.68 7.48 5.50
N PHE A 64 16.61 8.38 6.46
CA PHE A 64 17.44 9.58 6.57
C PHE A 64 18.45 9.37 7.70
N PHE A 65 19.72 9.42 7.39
CA PHE A 65 20.80 9.31 8.35
C PHE A 65 21.53 10.63 8.46
N ASN A 66 21.43 11.28 9.62
CA ASN A 66 22.14 12.52 9.89
C ASN A 66 23.60 12.19 10.24
N ARG A 67 24.55 12.65 9.42
CA ARG A 67 25.98 12.41 9.63
C ARG A 67 26.55 13.20 10.80
N LYS A 68 25.92 14.31 11.20
CA LYS A 68 26.36 15.14 12.32
C LYS A 68 25.97 14.54 13.68
N THR A 69 24.75 14.02 13.80
CA THR A 69 24.23 13.48 15.06
C THR A 69 24.29 11.95 15.14
N GLY A 70 24.54 11.26 14.02
CA GLY A 70 24.53 9.80 13.93
C GLY A 70 23.12 9.19 14.08
N CYS A 71 22.06 9.99 13.97
CA CYS A 71 20.69 9.52 14.14
C CYS A 71 20.09 9.06 12.81
N GLU A 72 19.42 7.91 12.84
CA GLU A 72 18.56 7.43 11.76
C GLU A 72 17.11 7.87 12.01
N THR A 73 16.48 8.46 10.99
CA THR A 73 15.07 8.81 10.98
C THR A 73 14.43 8.33 9.68
N PHE A 74 13.10 8.38 9.61
CA PHE A 74 12.36 8.05 8.39
C PHE A 74 11.66 9.31 7.88
N ILE A 75 11.82 9.56 6.58
CA ILE A 75 11.19 10.68 5.89
C ILE A 75 10.36 10.16 4.72
N ASN A 76 9.37 10.95 4.32
CA ASN A 76 8.56 10.61 3.15
C ASN A 76 9.25 11.04 1.84
N GLY A 77 8.71 10.58 0.71
CA GLY A 77 9.25 10.90 -0.61
C GLY A 77 9.26 12.39 -0.96
N ILE A 78 8.31 13.17 -0.46
CA ILE A 78 8.24 14.62 -0.70
C ILE A 78 9.37 15.33 0.04
N GLN A 79 9.65 14.92 1.28
CA GLN A 79 10.78 15.43 2.07
C GLN A 79 12.11 15.02 1.46
N ALA A 80 12.23 13.76 1.00
CA ALA A 80 13.42 13.31 0.29
C ALA A 80 13.66 14.14 -0.99
N ASP A 81 12.61 14.43 -1.76
CA ASP A 81 12.71 15.26 -2.96
C ASP A 81 13.13 16.71 -2.66
N ALA A 82 12.62 17.28 -1.57
CA ALA A 82 13.04 18.60 -1.10
C ALA A 82 14.52 18.63 -0.68
N LEU A 83 15.03 17.57 -0.07
CA LEU A 83 16.44 17.45 0.34
C LEU A 83 17.40 17.31 -0.85
N ILE A 84 16.96 16.74 -1.98
CA ILE A 84 17.75 16.74 -3.22
C ILE A 84 17.95 18.16 -3.74
N GLY A 85 16.93 19.02 -3.58
CA GLY A 85 16.97 20.43 -3.93
C GLY A 85 17.28 20.65 -5.42
N LEU A 86 18.42 21.28 -5.70
CA LEU A 86 18.86 21.66 -7.07
C LEU A 86 19.63 20.55 -7.81
N GLN A 87 19.93 19.42 -7.17
CA GLN A 87 20.66 18.31 -7.79
C GLN A 87 19.76 17.50 -8.73
N THR A 88 19.36 18.11 -9.84
CA THR A 88 18.50 17.55 -10.89
C THR A 88 19.05 16.23 -11.45
N ASN A 89 20.38 16.09 -11.55
CA ASN A 89 21.01 14.84 -11.99
C ASN A 89 20.71 13.66 -11.05
N VAL A 90 20.74 13.88 -9.73
CA VAL A 90 20.46 12.85 -8.73
C VAL A 90 18.98 12.48 -8.76
N ARG A 91 18.10 13.50 -8.85
CA ARG A 91 16.66 13.31 -9.03
C ARG A 91 16.35 12.45 -10.27
N SER A 92 16.93 12.77 -11.42
CA SER A 92 16.69 12.02 -12.66
C SER A 92 17.18 10.58 -12.58
N LYS A 93 18.31 10.31 -11.93
CA LYS A 93 18.83 8.94 -11.73
C LYS A 93 17.95 8.12 -10.78
N MET A 94 17.43 8.74 -9.73
CA MET A 94 16.44 8.14 -8.83
C MET A 94 15.14 7.79 -9.58
N LEU A 95 14.63 8.71 -10.39
CA LEU A 95 13.43 8.48 -11.22
C LEU A 95 13.62 7.40 -12.28
N LYS A 96 14.86 7.15 -12.71
CA LYS A 96 15.20 6.03 -13.60
C LYS A 96 15.42 4.71 -12.85
N GLY A 97 15.43 4.74 -11.51
CA GLY A 97 15.74 3.58 -10.67
C GLY A 97 17.21 3.13 -10.77
N GLU A 98 18.09 3.99 -11.26
CA GLU A 98 19.55 3.75 -11.34
C GLU A 98 20.21 3.95 -9.96
N LEU A 99 19.68 4.88 -9.18
CA LEU A 99 20.12 5.15 -7.80
C LEU A 99 18.97 4.90 -6.83
N ASN A 100 19.29 4.31 -5.68
CA ASN A 100 18.38 4.08 -4.57
C ASN A 100 18.76 4.89 -3.31
N ALA A 101 19.91 5.56 -3.33
CA ALA A 101 20.38 6.41 -2.25
C ALA A 101 21.13 7.64 -2.78
N PHE A 102 21.11 8.71 -1.99
CA PHE A 102 21.84 9.95 -2.25
C PHE A 102 22.38 10.55 -0.96
N THR A 103 23.46 11.32 -1.09
CA THR A 103 24.06 12.08 0.00
C THR A 103 23.79 13.55 -0.21
N THR A 104 23.41 14.22 0.86
CA THR A 104 23.53 15.66 1.04
C THR A 104 24.75 15.96 1.89
N ASP A 105 25.08 17.24 2.07
CA ASP A 105 26.24 17.67 2.85
C ASP A 105 26.22 17.10 4.28
N ASP A 106 25.04 17.04 4.89
CA ASP A 106 24.86 16.67 6.29
C ASP A 106 24.17 15.31 6.50
N ALA A 107 23.61 14.70 5.46
CA ALA A 107 22.81 13.49 5.61
C ALA A 107 22.92 12.52 4.44
N TYR A 108 22.75 11.23 4.74
CA TYR A 108 22.60 10.15 3.77
C TYR A 108 21.14 9.70 3.72
N ILE A 109 20.55 9.67 2.53
CA ILE A 109 19.16 9.31 2.33
C ILE A 109 19.08 8.10 1.42
N LYS A 110 18.35 7.07 1.84
CA LYS A 110 18.18 5.80 1.11
C LYS A 110 16.72 5.40 1.04
N PHE A 111 16.27 4.95 -0.13
CA PHE A 111 14.94 4.37 -0.30
C PHE A 111 14.84 3.05 0.48
N GLU A 112 13.82 2.94 1.32
CA GLU A 112 13.59 1.75 2.16
C GLU A 112 12.42 0.94 1.61
N LYS A 113 11.25 1.57 1.48
CA LYS A 113 10.03 0.92 1.01
C LYS A 113 9.00 1.94 0.53
N ALA A 114 8.04 1.49 -0.25
CA ALA A 114 6.82 2.23 -0.50
C ALA A 114 5.59 1.33 -0.38
N GLU A 115 4.50 1.87 0.17
CA GLU A 115 3.28 1.12 0.47
C GLU A 115 2.11 1.71 -0.32
N TYR A 116 1.58 0.97 -1.30
CA TYR A 116 0.52 1.45 -2.20
C TYR A 116 -0.64 0.47 -2.37
#